data_AF-A0A4Q1K7S8-F1
#
_entry.id   AF-A0A4Q1K7S8-F1
#
_cell.length_a   1.000
_cell.length_b   1.000
_cell.length_c   1.000
_cell.angle_alpha   90.00
_cell.angle_beta   90.00
_cell.angle_gamma   90.00
#
_symmetry.space_group_name_H-M   'P 1'
#
loop_
_entity.id
_entity.type
_entity.pdbx_description
1 polymer ?
#
loop_
_entity_poly.entity_id
_entity_poly.type
_entity_poly.pdbx_seq_one_letter_code
_entity_poly.pdbx_strand_id
1 'polypeptide(L)'
;MGTLGALGAALVGAILWAVVTVATEHQIGYMALAIGLMVGFANRFLGKGLELKFGITGALLALIGCVLGNVFSLIGFVAQELGVGYFDALSFIDFGLIPEAMMEAFSPIDLLFYGIAMYEGFKFSFRVVETEENA
;
A
#
# COMPACT_ATOMS: atom_id res chain seq x y z
N MET A 1 15.62 -10.91 0.24
CA MET A 1 14.42 -11.73 -0.03
C MET A 1 13.18 -11.09 0.59
N GLY A 2 13.16 -10.81 1.91
CA GLY A 2 12.05 -10.11 2.58
C GLY A 2 11.56 -8.83 1.89
N THR A 3 12.48 -7.95 1.51
CA THR A 3 12.18 -6.68 0.83
C THR A 3 11.49 -6.84 -0.52
N LEU A 4 11.88 -7.85 -1.31
CA LEU A 4 11.27 -8.10 -2.62
C LEU A 4 9.85 -8.65 -2.46
N GLY A 5 9.65 -9.50 -1.46
CA GLY A 5 8.32 -9.98 -1.07
C GLY A 5 7.40 -8.87 -0.59
N ALA A 6 7.93 -7.99 0.26
CA ALA A 6 7.24 -6.81 0.76
C ALA A 6 6.87 -5.83 -0.38
N LEU A 7 7.75 -5.64 -1.37
CA LEU A 7 7.45 -4.85 -2.56
C LEU A 7 6.31 -5.48 -3.38
N GLY A 8 6.37 -6.79 -3.62
CA GLY A 8 5.29 -7.51 -4.30
C GLY A 8 3.96 -7.38 -3.57
N ALA A 9 3.95 -7.52 -2.24
CA ALA A 9 2.77 -7.34 -1.41
C ALA A 9 2.22 -5.90 -1.47
N ALA A 10 3.10 -4.89 -1.49
CA ALA A 10 2.68 -3.50 -1.65
C ALA A 10 2.01 -3.25 -3.01
N LEU A 11 2.56 -3.81 -4.10
CA LEU A 11 1.98 -3.67 -5.45
C LEU A 11 0.64 -4.39 -5.56
N VAL A 12 0.54 -5.63 -5.07
CA VAL A 12 -0.73 -6.37 -5.05
C VAL A 12 -1.76 -5.63 -4.21
N GLY A 13 -1.36 -5.13 -3.03
CA GLY A 13 -2.23 -4.33 -2.18
C GLY A 13 -2.72 -3.04 -2.84
N ALA A 14 -1.84 -2.33 -3.56
CA ALA A 14 -2.21 -1.13 -4.31
C ALA A 14 -3.20 -1.43 -5.45
N ILE A 15 -3.03 -2.54 -6.16
CA ILE A 15 -3.97 -2.98 -7.21
C ILE A 15 -5.32 -3.32 -6.60
N LEU A 16 -5.34 -4.08 -5.49
CA LEU A 16 -6.58 -4.41 -4.78
C LEU A 16 -7.28 -3.17 -4.24
N TRP A 17 -6.54 -2.21 -3.69
CA TRP A 17 -7.07 -0.92 -3.30
C TRP A 17 -7.78 -0.26 -4.48
N ALA A 18 -7.08 -0.09 -5.61
CA ALA A 18 -7.64 0.58 -6.77
C ALA A 18 -8.90 -0.10 -7.31
N VAL A 19 -8.87 -1.43 -7.45
CA VAL A 19 -10.04 -2.20 -7.90
C VAL A 19 -11.24 -1.97 -6.99
N VAL A 20 -11.03 -2.05 -5.66
CA VAL A 20 -12.11 -1.84 -4.70
C VAL A 20 -12.61 -0.39 -4.77
N THR A 21 -11.73 0.59 -4.72
CA THR A 21 -12.08 2.01 -4.73
C THR A 21 -12.84 2.43 -5.98
N VAL A 22 -12.41 1.97 -7.15
CA VAL A 22 -13.08 2.26 -8.43
C VAL A 22 -14.43 1.53 -8.48
N ALA A 23 -14.50 0.26 -8.08
CA ALA A 23 -15.74 -0.51 -8.11
C ALA A 23 -16.80 0.00 -7.12
N THR A 24 -16.38 0.56 -5.98
CA THR A 24 -17.30 1.10 -4.98
C THR A 24 -17.53 2.60 -5.12
N GLU A 25 -16.79 3.31 -5.99
CA GLU A 25 -16.77 4.78 -6.10
C GLU A 25 -16.46 5.48 -4.76
N HIS A 26 -15.85 4.76 -3.83
CA HIS A 26 -15.57 5.22 -2.47
C HIS A 26 -14.14 4.88 -2.10
N GLN A 27 -13.39 5.86 -1.61
CA GLN A 27 -12.09 5.62 -1.02
C GLN A 27 -12.27 4.94 0.33
N ILE A 28 -11.81 3.68 0.43
CA ILE A 28 -11.88 2.92 1.66
C ILE A 28 -10.55 3.07 2.38
N GLY A 29 -10.43 4.08 3.25
CA GLY A 29 -9.21 4.34 4.03
C GLY A 29 -8.74 3.13 4.86
N TYR A 30 -9.65 2.21 5.20
CA TYR A 30 -9.30 0.95 5.88
C TYR A 30 -8.43 0.01 5.04
N MET A 31 -8.34 0.20 3.72
CA MET A 31 -7.44 -0.57 2.85
C MET A 31 -5.96 -0.35 3.21
N ALA A 32 -5.64 0.79 3.82
CA ALA A 32 -4.31 1.07 4.34
C ALA A 32 -3.88 0.03 5.40
N LEU A 33 -4.83 -0.47 6.22
CA LEU A 33 -4.55 -1.51 7.20
C LEU A 33 -4.19 -2.83 6.51
N ALA A 34 -4.97 -3.20 5.48
CA ALA A 34 -4.70 -4.40 4.69
C ALA A 34 -3.31 -4.34 4.04
N ILE A 35 -2.92 -3.19 3.47
CA ILE A 35 -1.58 -2.99 2.91
C ILE A 35 -0.51 -3.10 4.00
N GLY A 36 -0.66 -2.41 5.13
CA GLY A 36 0.28 -2.46 6.25
C GLY A 36 0.54 -3.88 6.73
N LEU A 37 -0.53 -4.65 6.95
CA LEU A 37 -0.47 -6.06 7.33
C LEU A 37 0.19 -6.92 6.26
N MET A 38 -0.25 -6.83 5.00
CA MET A 38 0.29 -7.63 3.90
C MET A 38 1.79 -7.40 3.72
N VAL A 39 2.21 -6.13 3.71
CA VAL A 39 3.63 -5.75 3.57
C VAL A 39 4.44 -6.21 4.78
N GLY A 40 3.96 -5.99 5.99
CA GLY A 40 4.63 -6.41 7.22
C GLY A 40 4.84 -7.92 7.28
N PHE A 41 3.78 -8.70 7.05
CA PHE A 41 3.87 -10.17 7.04
C PHE A 41 4.75 -10.69 5.91
N ALA A 42 4.64 -10.15 4.69
CA ALA A 42 5.51 -10.53 3.59
C ALA A 42 6.99 -10.31 3.93
N ASN A 43 7.32 -9.17 4.56
CA ASN A 43 8.68 -8.88 4.98
C ASN A 43 9.18 -9.82 6.09
N ARG A 44 8.30 -10.19 7.04
CA ARG A 44 8.59 -11.14 8.13
C ARG A 44 8.84 -12.57 7.64
N PHE A 45 7.97 -13.08 6.78
CA PHE A 45 8.02 -14.47 6.32
C PHE A 45 9.18 -14.67 5.33
N LEU A 46 9.39 -13.71 4.42
CA LEU A 46 10.39 -13.82 3.36
C LEU A 46 11.75 -13.23 3.78
N GLY A 47 11.82 -12.52 4.91
CA GLY A 47 13.03 -11.97 5.49
C GLY A 47 13.48 -12.69 6.76
N LYS A 48 14.72 -12.42 7.19
CA LYS A 48 15.24 -12.80 8.51
C LYS A 48 14.85 -11.71 9.52
N GLY A 49 13.55 -11.49 9.70
CA GLY A 49 12.92 -10.30 10.32
C GLY A 49 13.22 -10.07 11.81
N LEU A 50 14.49 -9.96 12.19
CA LEU A 50 14.94 -9.67 13.55
C LEU A 50 15.65 -8.31 13.64
N GLU A 51 16.13 -7.78 12.51
CA GLU A 51 16.84 -6.50 12.46
C GLU A 51 15.87 -5.33 12.20
N LEU A 52 16.16 -4.18 12.81
CA LEU A 52 15.39 -2.92 12.67
C LEU A 52 15.15 -2.52 11.20
N LYS A 53 16.10 -2.82 10.31
CA LYS A 53 15.98 -2.55 8.86
C LYS A 53 14.72 -3.18 8.25
N PHE A 54 14.28 -4.35 8.74
CA PHE A 54 13.05 -4.98 8.26
C PHE A 54 11.82 -4.17 8.68
N GLY A 55 11.74 -3.71 9.93
CA GLY A 55 10.68 -2.79 10.35
C GLY A 55 10.60 -1.53 9.46
N ILE A 56 11.73 -0.85 9.26
CA ILE A 56 11.77 0.40 8.48
C ILE A 56 11.35 0.15 7.02
N THR A 57 11.87 -0.91 6.40
CA THR A 57 11.49 -1.27 5.02
C THR A 57 10.01 -1.60 4.91
N GLY A 58 9.43 -2.31 5.89
CA GLY A 58 8.00 -2.62 5.92
C GLY A 58 7.13 -1.37 6.02
N ALA A 59 7.50 -0.42 6.88
CA ALA A 59 6.79 0.86 7.01
C ALA A 59 6.81 1.67 5.70
N LEU A 60 8.00 1.83 5.10
CA LEU A 60 8.16 2.61 3.88
C LEU A 60 7.42 1.97 2.71
N LEU A 61 7.49 0.65 2.56
CA LEU A 61 6.79 -0.06 1.49
C LEU A 61 5.28 -0.05 1.69
N ALA A 62 4.79 -0.07 2.93
CA ALA A 62 3.37 0.09 3.21
C ALA A 62 2.88 1.49 2.80
N LEU A 63 3.63 2.55 3.14
CA LEU A 63 3.32 3.91 2.71
C LEU A 63 3.31 4.03 1.18
N ILE A 64 4.34 3.49 0.51
CA ILE A 64 4.41 3.47 -0.96
C ILE A 64 3.19 2.73 -1.55
N GLY A 65 2.79 1.59 -0.96
CA GLY A 65 1.60 0.85 -1.38
C GLY A 65 0.32 1.69 -1.27
N CYS A 66 0.14 2.43 -0.18
CA CYS A 66 -1.02 3.32 -0.02
C CYS A 66 -1.04 4.46 -1.06
N VAL A 67 0.11 5.11 -1.29
CA VAL A 67 0.23 6.17 -2.30
C VAL A 67 -0.06 5.62 -3.70
N LEU A 68 0.51 4.47 -4.05
CA LEU A 68 0.26 3.80 -5.33
C LEU A 68 -1.20 3.39 -5.49
N GLY A 69 -1.86 2.93 -4.42
CA GLY A 69 -3.29 2.59 -4.44
C GLY A 69 -4.15 3.78 -4.88
N ASN A 70 -3.84 4.98 -4.40
CA ASN A 70 -4.53 6.21 -4.81
C ASN A 70 -4.21 6.61 -6.25
N VAL A 71 -2.95 6.53 -6.67
CA VAL A 71 -2.56 6.79 -8.08
C VAL A 71 -3.29 5.82 -9.02
N PHE A 72 -3.34 4.54 -8.69
CA PHE A 72 -4.02 3.53 -9.49
C PHE A 72 -5.54 3.73 -9.49
N SER A 73 -6.12 4.18 -8.38
CA SER A 73 -7.54 4.55 -8.31
C SER A 73 -7.84 5.72 -9.25
N LEU A 74 -6.99 6.75 -9.26
CA LEU A 74 -7.13 7.90 -10.16
C LEU A 74 -7.12 7.48 -11.64
N ILE A 75 -6.15 6.66 -12.04
CA ILE A 75 -6.09 6.11 -13.41
C ILE A 75 -7.35 5.30 -13.74
N GLY A 76 -7.83 4.50 -12.78
CA GLY A 76 -9.04 3.71 -12.95
C GLY A 76 -10.30 4.55 -13.10
N PHE A 77 -10.42 5.65 -12.35
CA PHE A 77 -11.52 6.60 -12.52
C PHE A 77 -11.49 7.28 -13.89
N VAL A 78 -10.31 7.71 -14.36
CA VAL A 78 -10.15 8.26 -15.73
C VAL A 78 -10.56 7.23 -16.78
N ALA A 79 -10.18 5.96 -16.60
CA ALA A 79 -10.59 4.89 -17.51
C ALA A 79 -12.13 4.72 -17.55
N GLN A 80 -12.78 4.76 -16.38
CA GLN A 80 -14.23 4.65 -16.26
C GLN A 80 -14.95 5.86 -16.88
N GLU A 81 -14.45 7.07 -16.66
CA GLU A 81 -15.02 8.31 -17.19
C GLU A 81 -14.92 8.38 -18.73
N LEU A 82 -13.78 8.01 -19.28
CA LEU A 82 -13.55 8.00 -20.73
C LEU A 82 -14.14 6.76 -21.43
N GLY A 83 -14.57 5.75 -20.67
CA GLY A 83 -15.06 4.47 -21.20
C GLY A 83 -14.00 3.67 -21.95
N VAL A 84 -12.74 3.78 -21.53
CA VAL A 84 -11.57 3.13 -22.17
C VAL A 84 -10.92 2.08 -21.28
N GLY A 85 -10.01 1.28 -21.83
CA GLY A 85 -9.22 0.34 -21.02
C GLY A 85 -8.25 1.05 -20.08
N TYR A 86 -7.88 0.40 -18.96
CA TYR A 86 -6.94 0.97 -17.98
C TYR A 86 -5.58 1.35 -18.61
N PHE A 87 -5.06 0.52 -19.53
CA PHE A 87 -3.80 0.80 -20.22
C PHE A 87 -3.92 1.96 -21.21
N ASP A 88 -5.09 2.14 -21.83
CA ASP A 88 -5.36 3.29 -22.70
C ASP A 88 -5.41 4.57 -21.86
N ALA A 89 -6.11 4.54 -20.72
CA ALA A 89 -6.15 5.64 -19.77
C ALA A 89 -4.75 6.05 -19.28
N LEU A 90 -3.86 5.08 -19.05
CA LEU A 90 -2.46 5.35 -18.68
C LEU A 90 -1.71 6.14 -19.77
N SER A 91 -2.06 5.94 -21.04
CA SER A 91 -1.45 6.67 -22.17
C SER A 91 -1.99 8.09 -22.35
N PHE A 92 -3.20 8.35 -21.84
CA PHE A 92 -3.85 9.67 -21.89
C PHE A 92 -3.54 10.54 -20.66
N ILE A 93 -3.06 9.93 -19.57
CA ILE A 93 -2.77 10.66 -18.34
C ILE A 93 -1.54 11.56 -18.51
N ASP A 94 -1.70 12.83 -18.11
CA ASP A 94 -0.58 13.72 -17.87
C ASP A 94 -0.04 13.45 -16.46
N PHE A 95 1.11 12.79 -16.40
CA PHE A 95 1.79 12.49 -15.14
C PHE A 95 2.18 13.75 -14.34
N GLY A 96 2.25 14.91 -14.99
CA GLY A 96 2.48 16.20 -14.33
C GLY A 96 1.29 16.67 -13.48
N LEU A 97 0.08 16.22 -13.77
CA LEU A 97 -1.15 16.58 -13.05
C LEU A 97 -1.47 15.63 -11.88
N ILE A 98 -0.82 14.46 -11.82
CA ILE A 98 -1.06 13.49 -10.74
C ILE A 98 -0.88 14.09 -9.35
N PRO A 99 0.17 14.87 -9.04
CA PRO A 99 0.32 15.45 -7.71
C PRO A 99 -0.83 16.38 -7.33
N GLU A 100 -1.33 17.18 -8.26
CA GLU A 100 -2.46 18.09 -8.05
C GLU A 100 -3.76 17.30 -7.82
N ALA A 101 -4.06 16.33 -8.68
CA ALA A 101 -5.22 15.47 -8.54
C ALA A 101 -5.19 14.65 -7.24
N MET A 102 -4.02 14.18 -6.82
CA MET A 102 -3.86 13.49 -5.54
C MET A 102 -4.11 14.42 -4.36
N MET A 103 -3.66 15.68 -4.41
CA MET A 103 -3.93 16.66 -3.35
C MET A 103 -5.41 17.03 -3.27
N GLU A 104 -6.09 17.15 -4.42
CA GLU A 104 -7.52 17.42 -4.46
C GLU A 104 -8.34 16.27 -3.89
N ALA A 105 -7.95 15.03 -4.19
CA ALA A 105 -8.60 13.82 -3.66
C ALA A 105 -8.22 13.50 -2.21
N PHE A 106 -7.22 14.18 -1.64
CA PHE A 106 -6.67 13.87 -0.33
C PHE A 106 -7.57 14.36 0.81
N SER A 107 -7.80 13.49 1.79
CA SER A 107 -8.48 13.84 3.03
C SER A 107 -7.48 13.82 4.20
N PRO A 108 -7.58 14.74 5.18
CA PRO A 108 -6.74 14.69 6.38
C PRO A 108 -6.80 13.36 7.14
N ILE A 109 -7.89 12.59 7.02
CA ILE A 109 -8.01 11.25 7.62
C ILE A 109 -7.03 10.24 6.99
N ASP A 110 -6.58 10.47 5.75
CA ASP A 110 -5.63 9.60 5.08
C ASP A 110 -4.27 9.60 5.79
N LEU A 111 -3.88 10.71 6.42
CA LEU A 111 -2.68 10.76 7.27
C LEU A 111 -2.78 9.76 8.43
N LEU A 112 -3.95 9.64 9.05
CA LEU A 112 -4.18 8.68 10.12
C LEU A 112 -4.03 7.25 9.60
N PHE A 113 -4.68 6.94 8.48
CA PHE A 113 -4.61 5.61 7.88
C PHE A 113 -3.22 5.25 7.35
N TYR A 114 -2.49 6.19 6.75
CA TYR A 114 -1.10 6.00 6.35
C TYR A 114 -0.19 5.80 7.56
N GLY A 115 -0.42 6.55 8.65
CA GLY A 115 0.25 6.33 9.92
C GLY A 115 0.06 4.92 10.46
N ILE A 116 -1.20 4.43 10.45
CA ILE A 116 -1.53 3.06 10.86
C ILE A 116 -0.85 2.04 9.93
N ALA A 117 -0.91 2.22 8.62
CA ALA A 117 -0.28 1.33 7.65
C ALA A 117 1.24 1.23 7.86
N MET A 118 1.90 2.37 8.08
CA MET A 118 3.33 2.40 8.40
C MET A 118 3.63 1.68 9.72
N TYR A 119 2.84 1.92 10.76
CA TYR A 119 2.99 1.27 12.05
C TYR A 119 2.81 -0.24 11.97
N GLU A 120 1.78 -0.71 11.25
CA GLU A 120 1.53 -2.13 11.02
C GLU A 120 2.64 -2.76 10.16
N GLY A 121 3.01 -2.11 9.05
CA GLY A 121 4.13 -2.54 8.22
C GLY A 121 5.43 -2.68 9.01
N PHE A 122 5.70 -1.75 9.93
CA PHE A 122 6.84 -1.82 10.84
C PHE A 122 6.70 -2.98 11.83
N LYS A 123 5.63 -2.98 12.62
CA LYS A 123 5.42 -3.91 13.73
C LYS A 123 5.37 -5.37 13.27
N PHE A 124 4.67 -5.64 12.17
CA PHE A 124 4.49 -7.00 11.68
C PHE A 124 5.68 -7.53 10.86
N SER A 125 6.65 -6.67 10.51
CA SER A 125 7.90 -7.09 9.87
C SER A 125 8.82 -7.89 10.79
N PHE A 126 8.60 -7.86 12.11
CA PHE A 126 9.42 -8.58 13.08
C PHE A 126 8.92 -10.00 13.35
N ARG A 127 9.84 -10.95 13.45
CA ARG A 127 9.56 -12.31 13.95
C ARG A 127 9.44 -12.26 15.46
N VAL A 128 8.44 -12.96 15.99
CA VAL A 128 8.36 -13.25 17.43
C VAL A 128 9.43 -14.31 17.71
N VAL A 129 10.40 -13.99 18.56
CA VAL A 129 11.30 -15.00 19.13
C VAL A 129 10.52 -15.61 20.28
N GLU A 130 10.06 -16.85 20.15
CA GLU A 130 9.61 -17.61 21.31
C GLU A 130 10.84 -17.84 22.18
N THR A 131 10.91 -17.13 23.31
CA THR A 131 11.80 -17.53 24.39
C THR A 131 11.26 -18.87 24.89
N GLU A 132 11.98 -19.96 24.66
CA GLU A 132 11.78 -21.19 25.41
C GLU A 132 12.02 -20.86 26.89
N GLU A 133 10.95 -20.51 27.61
CA GLU A 133 10.97 -20.35 29.05
C GLU A 133 10.73 -21.73 29.68
N ASN A 134 11.85 -22.36 30.04
CA ASN A 134 12.05 -23.36 31.09
C ASN A 134 11.26 -24.69 31.01
N ALA A 135 11.99 -25.78 30.72
CA ALA A 135 11.71 -27.13 31.23
C ALA A 135 12.98 -27.73 31.84
#